data_AF-A0A1H9WPX2-F1
#
_entry.id   AF-A0A1H9WPX2-F1
#
_cell.length_a   1.000
_cell.length_b   1.000
_cell.length_c   1.000
_cell.angle_alpha   90.00
_cell.angle_beta   90.00
_cell.angle_gamma   90.00
#
_symmetry.space_group_name_H-M   'P 1'
#
loop_
_entity.id
_entity.type
_entity.pdbx_description
1 polymer ?
#
loop_
_entity_poly.entity_id
_entity_poly.type
_entity_poly.pdbx_seq_one_letter_code
_entity_poly.pdbx_strand_id
1 'polypeptide(L)'
;MKKINIIFVLFISLLIAGCQNLENSTIKNLEQNNIPDYTPASEDVIDMHGEIENKERFQEFLNNVENAKNDSVRVVRYTEEGDPMLHDLEYDGEVIKSITDTRRDKFGEGNIISTTCTSIEVVETTERTDYILEGCEDIVDNTVLVFWNQ
;
A
#
# COMPACT_ATOMS: atom_id res chain seq x y z
N MET A 1 12.61 -44.83 -60.10
CA MET A 1 11.38 -44.01 -60.18
C MET A 1 10.19 -44.86 -59.77
N LYS A 2 9.29 -44.30 -58.93
CA LYS A 2 8.14 -44.93 -58.23
C LYS A 2 8.50 -45.42 -56.82
N LYS A 3 7.80 -45.12 -55.72
CA LYS A 3 6.80 -44.10 -55.34
C LYS A 3 7.03 -43.93 -53.82
N ILE A 4 7.33 -42.73 -53.33
CA ILE A 4 7.41 -42.45 -51.89
C ILE A 4 6.00 -42.09 -51.44
N ASN A 5 5.43 -42.91 -50.54
CA ASN A 5 4.14 -42.63 -49.93
C ASN A 5 4.35 -41.57 -48.84
N ILE A 6 4.06 -40.32 -49.19
CA ILE A 6 3.98 -39.20 -48.24
C ILE A 6 2.73 -39.44 -47.40
N ILE A 7 2.91 -39.89 -46.16
CA ILE A 7 1.85 -39.90 -45.16
C ILE A 7 1.61 -38.43 -44.78
N PHE A 8 0.53 -37.88 -45.31
CA PHE A 8 -0.02 -36.59 -44.94
C PHE A 8 -0.68 -36.75 -43.55
N VAL A 9 0.11 -36.65 -42.46
CA VAL A 9 -0.47 -36.46 -41.12
C VAL A 9 -0.86 -35.01 -40.99
N LEU A 10 -2.03 -34.70 -41.55
CA LEU A 10 -2.72 -33.43 -41.38
C LEU A 10 -3.75 -33.65 -40.27
N PHE A 11 -3.32 -33.63 -39.01
CA PHE A 11 -4.21 -33.60 -37.85
C PHE A 11 -3.40 -33.37 -36.55
N ILE A 12 -2.99 -32.12 -36.29
CA ILE A 12 -3.12 -31.54 -34.96
C ILE A 12 -3.55 -30.10 -35.19
N SER A 13 -4.88 -29.95 -35.18
CA SER A 13 -5.59 -28.70 -34.97
C SER A 13 -4.94 -27.91 -33.83
N LEU A 14 -4.45 -26.71 -34.17
CA LEU A 14 -4.31 -25.60 -33.24
C LEU A 14 -5.64 -25.44 -32.49
N LEU A 15 -5.68 -25.91 -31.25
CA LEU A 15 -6.62 -25.46 -30.23
C LEU A 15 -5.79 -25.03 -29.04
N ILE A 16 -4.98 -23.99 -29.23
CA ILE A 16 -4.61 -23.13 -28.11
C ILE A 16 -5.85 -22.28 -27.87
N ALA A 17 -6.82 -22.84 -27.16
CA ALA A 17 -7.88 -22.08 -26.56
C ALA A 17 -7.24 -21.25 -25.45
N GLY A 18 -6.71 -20.07 -25.80
CA GLY A 18 -6.39 -19.05 -24.82
C GLY A 18 -7.71 -18.61 -24.20
N CYS A 19 -7.97 -19.01 -22.96
CA CYS A 19 -9.05 -18.42 -22.18
C CYS A 19 -8.77 -16.92 -22.03
N GLN A 20 -9.61 -16.11 -22.68
CA GLN A 20 -9.64 -14.68 -22.48
C GLN A 20 -10.38 -14.44 -21.16
N ASN A 21 -9.65 -14.27 -20.05
CA ASN A 21 -10.24 -13.72 -18.84
C ASN A 21 -10.40 -12.20 -19.02
N LEU A 22 -11.39 -11.78 -19.81
CA LEU A 22 -11.66 -10.38 -20.11
C LEU A 22 -12.58 -9.70 -19.08
N GLU A 23 -13.21 -10.44 -18.15
CA GLU A 23 -14.20 -9.83 -17.24
C GLU A 23 -13.62 -9.16 -15.97
N ASN A 24 -12.38 -9.44 -15.57
CA ASN A 24 -11.79 -8.80 -14.38
C ASN A 24 -11.02 -7.51 -14.69
N SER A 25 -10.60 -7.29 -15.94
CA SER A 25 -9.90 -6.05 -16.33
C SER A 25 -10.84 -4.86 -16.40
N THR A 26 -12.06 -5.02 -16.92
CA THR A 26 -12.96 -3.88 -17.15
C THR A 26 -13.48 -3.25 -15.85
N ILE A 27 -13.73 -4.06 -14.80
CA ILE A 27 -14.20 -3.54 -13.50
C ILE A 27 -13.07 -2.87 -12.71
N LYS A 28 -11.86 -3.47 -12.65
CA LYS A 28 -10.69 -2.83 -12.03
C LYS A 28 -10.35 -1.48 -12.69
N ASN A 29 -10.42 -1.42 -14.02
CA ASN A 29 -10.17 -0.17 -14.75
C ASN A 29 -11.24 0.90 -14.46
N LEU A 30 -12.50 0.55 -14.20
CA LEU A 30 -13.55 1.54 -13.95
C LEU A 30 -13.42 2.20 -12.56
N GLU A 31 -12.97 1.46 -11.55
CA GLU A 31 -12.67 2.02 -10.23
C GLU A 31 -11.39 2.86 -10.22
N GLN A 32 -10.36 2.44 -10.96
CA GLN A 32 -9.09 3.17 -11.00
C GLN A 32 -9.19 4.52 -11.73
N ASN A 33 -10.12 4.67 -12.67
CA ASN A 33 -10.34 5.93 -13.40
C ASN A 33 -11.08 7.03 -12.61
N ASN A 34 -11.57 6.76 -11.39
CA ASN A 34 -12.30 7.74 -10.58
C ASN A 34 -11.64 8.04 -9.23
N ILE A 35 -10.37 7.65 -9.04
CA ILE A 35 -9.65 7.96 -7.80
C ILE A 35 -9.24 9.43 -7.85
N PRO A 36 -9.67 10.28 -6.90
CA PRO A 36 -9.25 11.67 -6.87
C PRO A 36 -7.74 11.78 -6.67
N ASP A 37 -7.11 12.68 -7.41
CA ASP A 37 -5.73 13.07 -7.17
C ASP A 37 -5.55 13.46 -5.70
N TYR A 38 -4.42 13.07 -5.13
CA TYR A 38 -4.07 13.46 -3.78
C TYR A 38 -3.62 14.93 -3.78
N THR A 39 -4.24 15.72 -2.92
CA THR A 39 -3.81 17.08 -2.60
C THR A 39 -3.38 17.09 -1.13
N PRO A 40 -2.09 17.36 -0.82
CA PRO A 40 -1.61 17.38 0.55
C PRO A 40 -2.36 18.37 1.44
N ALA A 41 -2.73 17.92 2.64
CA ALA A 41 -3.15 18.80 3.72
C ALA A 41 -1.92 19.32 4.47
N SER A 42 -2.06 20.45 5.17
CA SER A 42 -0.93 21.08 5.89
C SER A 42 -0.37 20.22 7.02
N GLU A 43 -1.16 19.30 7.55
CA GLU A 43 -0.81 18.40 8.66
C GLU A 43 -0.45 16.98 8.19
N ASP A 44 -0.47 16.71 6.87
CA ASP A 44 -0.07 15.40 6.38
C ASP A 44 1.42 15.18 6.64
N VAL A 45 1.78 14.02 7.17
CA VAL A 45 3.17 13.62 7.38
C VAL A 45 3.67 13.01 6.08
N ILE A 46 4.50 13.75 5.35
CA ILE A 46 4.92 13.35 4.00
C ILE A 46 6.31 12.73 4.08
N ASP A 47 6.45 11.49 3.63
CA ASP A 47 7.70 10.76 3.48
C ASP A 47 8.07 10.67 1.98
N MET A 48 9.04 11.50 1.58
CA MET A 48 9.64 11.48 0.26
C MET A 48 11.02 10.81 0.33
N HIS A 49 11.02 9.48 0.39
CA HIS A 49 12.23 8.65 0.43
C HIS A 49 13.15 8.94 1.64
N GLY A 50 12.55 9.14 2.81
CA GLY A 50 13.25 9.45 4.06
C GLY A 50 13.40 10.95 4.34
N GLU A 51 13.10 11.81 3.38
CA GLU A 51 12.88 13.24 3.63
C GLU A 51 11.45 13.42 4.14
N ILE A 52 11.32 13.60 5.46
CA ILE A 52 10.02 13.63 6.13
C ILE A 52 9.63 15.05 6.53
N GLU A 53 8.48 15.50 6.05
CA GLU A 53 7.82 16.75 6.46
C GLU A 53 6.84 16.50 7.62
N ASN A 54 6.58 17.52 8.44
CA ASN A 54 5.65 17.47 9.57
C ASN A 54 5.97 16.36 10.60
N LYS A 55 7.27 16.10 10.87
CA LYS A 55 7.71 15.12 11.87
C LYS A 55 7.11 15.39 13.25
N GLU A 56 6.96 16.65 13.60
CA GLU A 56 6.41 17.15 14.85
C GLU A 56 4.94 16.75 15.01
N ARG A 57 4.18 16.75 13.91
CA ARG A 57 2.79 16.30 13.90
C ARG A 57 2.67 14.80 14.19
N PHE A 58 3.58 14.00 13.63
CA PHE A 58 3.67 12.58 13.92
C PHE A 58 4.05 12.32 15.38
N GLN A 59 5.02 13.07 15.91
CA GLN A 59 5.40 12.99 17.33
C GLN A 59 4.25 13.37 18.26
N GLU A 60 3.47 14.41 17.92
CA GLU A 60 2.26 14.76 18.68
C GLU A 60 1.24 13.62 18.67
N PHE A 61 1.04 12.96 17.52
CA PHE A 61 0.15 11.79 17.44
C PHE A 61 0.62 10.66 18.36
N LEU A 62 1.91 10.30 18.34
CA LEU A 62 2.46 9.28 19.23
C LEU A 62 2.26 9.63 20.71
N ASN A 63 2.51 10.89 21.08
CA ASN A 63 2.27 11.36 22.44
C ASN A 63 0.78 11.31 22.81
N ASN A 64 -0.12 11.64 21.90
CA ASN A 64 -1.56 11.53 22.15
C ASN A 64 -1.98 10.05 22.33
N VAL A 65 -1.43 9.12 21.55
CA VAL A 65 -1.63 7.67 21.72
C VAL A 65 -1.15 7.20 23.10
N GLU A 66 0.07 7.57 23.49
CA GLU A 66 0.63 7.21 24.81
C GLU A 66 -0.22 7.72 25.98
N ASN A 67 -0.87 8.87 25.81
CA ASN A 67 -1.71 9.50 26.82
C ASN A 67 -3.21 9.16 26.68
N ALA A 68 -3.56 8.15 25.90
CA ALA A 68 -4.95 7.73 25.67
C ALA A 68 -5.87 8.88 25.20
N LYS A 69 -5.33 9.82 24.42
CA LYS A 69 -6.06 10.97 23.86
C LYS A 69 -6.35 10.74 22.39
N ASN A 70 -7.61 10.89 22.01
CA ASN A 70 -8.06 10.75 20.63
C ASN A 70 -7.28 11.68 19.70
N ASP A 71 -6.77 11.12 18.61
CA ASP A 71 -6.06 11.85 17.57
C ASP A 71 -6.06 11.05 16.25
N SER A 72 -5.76 11.71 15.14
CA SER A 72 -5.63 11.08 13.84
C SER A 72 -4.50 11.69 13.03
N VAL A 73 -3.68 10.87 12.38
CA VAL A 73 -2.61 11.31 11.50
C VAL A 73 -2.70 10.60 10.16
N ARG A 74 -2.42 11.33 9.08
CA ARG A 74 -2.20 10.77 7.75
C ARG A 74 -0.71 10.78 7.47
N VAL A 75 -0.15 9.61 7.21
CA VAL A 75 1.21 9.44 6.69
C VAL A 75 1.10 9.18 5.20
N VAL A 76 1.83 9.93 4.38
CA VAL A 76 1.87 9.74 2.92
C VAL A 76 3.27 9.38 2.51
N ARG A 77 3.45 8.16 2.02
CA ARG A 77 4.73 7.70 1.47
C ARG A 77 4.67 7.74 -0.04
N TYR A 78 5.67 8.35 -0.66
CA TYR A 78 5.80 8.37 -2.11
C TYR A 78 6.56 7.13 -2.61
N THR A 79 6.06 6.51 -3.69
CA THR A 79 6.81 5.49 -4.45
C THR A 79 8.01 6.13 -5.16
N GLU A 80 8.95 5.32 -5.65
CA GLU A 80 10.11 5.82 -6.41
C GLU A 80 9.71 6.63 -7.67
N GLU A 81 8.54 6.32 -8.25
CA GLU A 81 7.95 7.00 -9.39
C GLU A 81 7.19 8.29 -9.01
N GLY A 82 7.04 8.56 -7.72
CA GLY A 82 6.36 9.74 -7.19
C GLY A 82 4.85 9.58 -7.04
N ASP A 83 4.33 8.35 -7.00
CA ASP A 83 2.92 8.11 -6.70
C ASP A 83 2.67 8.07 -5.18
N PRO A 84 1.65 8.75 -4.64
CA PRO A 84 1.40 8.80 -3.21
C PRO A 84 0.62 7.57 -2.71
N MET A 85 1.13 6.92 -1.67
CA MET A 85 0.42 5.91 -0.89
C MET A 85 -0.02 6.53 0.44
N LEU A 86 -1.31 6.48 0.75
CA LEU A 86 -1.87 7.12 1.94
C LEU A 86 -2.05 6.08 3.04
N HIS A 87 -1.63 6.41 4.25
CA HIS A 87 -1.80 5.58 5.45
C HIS A 87 -2.42 6.43 6.56
N ASP A 88 -3.71 6.24 6.77
CA ASP A 88 -4.49 6.93 7.79
C ASP A 88 -4.50 6.12 9.08
N LEU A 89 -4.16 6.78 10.18
CA LEU A 89 -4.26 6.24 11.53
C LEU A 89 -5.24 7.08 12.35
N GLU A 90 -6.27 6.45 12.91
CA GLU A 90 -7.23 7.08 13.81
C GLU A 90 -7.22 6.35 15.16
N TYR A 91 -6.79 7.05 16.20
CA TYR A 91 -6.78 6.55 17.57
C TYR A 91 -7.97 7.10 18.35
N ASP A 92 -8.77 6.21 18.94
CA ASP A 92 -10.00 6.58 19.65
C ASP A 92 -9.86 6.64 21.18
N GLY A 93 -8.64 6.49 21.70
CA GLY A 93 -8.34 6.40 23.13
C GLY A 93 -8.14 4.96 23.61
N GLU A 94 -8.45 3.96 22.79
CA GLU A 94 -8.23 2.54 23.11
C GLU A 94 -7.51 1.80 21.98
N VAL A 95 -7.93 1.97 20.73
CA VAL A 95 -7.39 1.25 19.57
C VAL A 95 -7.07 2.20 18.41
N ILE A 96 -6.20 1.74 17.51
CA ILE A 96 -5.79 2.45 16.29
C ILE A 96 -6.46 1.77 15.10
N LYS A 97 -7.35 2.48 14.42
CA LYS A 97 -7.83 2.09 13.09
C LYS A 97 -6.79 2.53 12.06
N SER A 98 -6.29 1.58 11.30
CA SER A 98 -5.27 1.80 10.27
C SER A 98 -5.86 1.51 8.89
N ILE A 99 -5.79 2.48 7.98
CA ILE A 99 -6.27 2.36 6.60
C ILE A 99 -5.13 2.73 5.64
N THR A 100 -4.69 1.77 4.84
CA THR A 100 -3.69 1.97 3.77
C THR A 100 -4.40 1.99 2.41
N ASP A 101 -4.32 3.10 1.69
CA ASP A 101 -4.86 3.30 0.35
C ASP A 101 -3.72 3.45 -0.67
N THR A 102 -3.50 2.40 -1.44
CA THR A 102 -2.46 2.32 -2.48
C THR A 102 -3.01 2.53 -3.88
N ARG A 103 -4.28 2.91 -4.04
CA ARG A 103 -4.93 2.96 -5.37
C ARG A 103 -4.29 3.96 -6.34
N ARG A 104 -3.50 4.92 -5.84
CA ARG A 104 -2.79 5.92 -6.63
C ARG A 104 -1.41 5.45 -7.11
N ASP A 105 -0.87 4.39 -6.53
CA ASP A 105 0.32 3.71 -7.05
C ASP A 105 -0.04 3.03 -8.37
N LYS A 106 0.52 3.53 -9.47
CA LYS A 106 0.21 3.04 -10.82
C LYS A 106 0.77 1.66 -11.11
N PHE A 107 1.79 1.23 -10.36
CA PHE A 107 2.49 -0.04 -10.56
C PHE A 107 2.12 -1.08 -9.50
N GLY A 108 1.51 -0.65 -8.40
CA GLY A 108 0.94 -1.51 -7.36
C GLY A 108 -0.41 -2.13 -7.74
N GLU A 109 -0.92 -2.99 -6.85
CA GLU A 109 -2.21 -3.67 -7.04
C GLU A 109 -3.42 -2.74 -6.86
N GLY A 110 -3.21 -1.59 -6.21
CA GLY A 110 -4.24 -0.59 -5.94
C GLY A 110 -5.31 -1.08 -4.98
N ASN A 111 -4.96 -1.28 -3.72
CA ASN A 111 -5.84 -1.82 -2.69
C ASN A 111 -6.18 -0.76 -1.62
N ILE A 112 -7.31 -0.96 -0.94
CA ILE A 112 -7.59 -0.34 0.35
C ILE A 112 -7.56 -1.46 1.37
N ILE A 113 -6.64 -1.36 2.33
CA ILE A 113 -6.47 -2.33 3.41
C ILE A 113 -6.80 -1.62 4.71
N SER A 114 -7.63 -2.23 5.54
CA SER A 114 -7.99 -1.70 6.86
C SER A 114 -7.73 -2.76 7.91
N THR A 115 -7.17 -2.36 9.04
CA THR A 115 -6.97 -3.23 10.21
C THR A 115 -7.14 -2.41 11.49
N THR A 116 -7.42 -3.08 12.60
CA THR A 116 -7.43 -2.46 13.94
C THR A 116 -6.21 -2.98 14.70
N CYS A 117 -5.44 -2.09 15.30
CA CYS A 117 -4.23 -2.41 16.08
C CYS A 117 -4.32 -1.77 17.47
N THR A 118 -3.54 -2.27 18.42
CA THR A 118 -3.62 -1.81 19.83
C THR A 118 -2.58 -0.76 20.19
N SER A 119 -1.46 -0.70 19.47
CA SER A 119 -0.34 0.16 19.83
C SER A 119 0.60 0.42 18.66
N ILE A 120 1.55 1.34 18.86
CA ILE A 120 2.70 1.54 17.98
C ILE A 120 3.95 1.17 18.77
N GLU A 121 4.74 0.22 18.25
CA GLU A 121 6.08 -0.08 18.73
C GLU A 121 7.09 0.84 18.06
N VAL A 122 8.05 1.33 18.86
CA VAL A 122 9.18 2.13 18.39
C VAL A 122 10.43 1.28 18.48
N VAL A 123 10.98 0.91 17.33
CA VAL A 123 12.19 0.09 17.24
C VAL A 123 13.36 0.97 16.83
N GLU A 124 14.19 1.32 17.80
CA GLU A 124 15.39 2.14 17.59
C GLU A 124 16.61 1.27 17.30
N THR A 125 17.37 1.65 16.28
CA THR A 125 18.69 1.08 15.95
C THR A 125 19.72 2.20 15.84
N THR A 126 20.99 1.84 15.61
CA THR A 126 22.02 2.85 15.32
C THR A 126 21.77 3.60 14.02
N GLU A 127 21.08 2.98 13.06
CA GLU A 127 20.91 3.53 11.70
C GLU A 127 19.57 4.24 11.51
N ARG A 128 18.53 3.82 12.23
CA ARG A 128 17.16 4.32 12.04
C ARG A 128 16.24 3.99 13.21
N THR A 129 15.08 4.62 13.21
CA THR A 129 13.95 4.33 14.09
C THR A 129 12.75 3.90 13.26
N ASP A 130 12.23 2.71 13.51
CA ASP A 130 11.07 2.15 12.83
C ASP A 130 9.82 2.29 13.72
N TYR A 131 8.71 2.79 13.18
CA TYR A 131 7.42 2.89 13.86
C TYR A 131 6.46 1.86 13.29
N ILE A 132 6.08 0.87 14.10
CA ILE A 132 5.39 -0.35 13.66
C ILE A 132 4.08 -0.51 14.43
N LEU A 133 2.97 -0.76 13.73
CA LEU A 133 1.70 -1.10 14.38
C LEU A 133 1.76 -2.52 14.98
N GLU A 134 1.31 -2.64 16.22
CA GLU A 134 1.32 -3.88 16.98
C GLU A 134 -0.07 -4.29 17.47
N GLY A 135 -0.26 -5.59 17.69
CA GLY A 135 -1.54 -6.16 18.11
C GLY A 135 -2.65 -6.03 17.06
N CYS A 136 -2.28 -6.06 15.77
CA CYS A 136 -3.23 -5.93 14.68
C CYS A 136 -4.08 -7.20 14.48
N GLU A 137 -5.35 -7.02 14.13
CA GLU A 137 -6.29 -8.12 13.85
C GLU A 137 -5.89 -8.91 12.59
N ASP A 138 -5.44 -8.20 11.55
CA ASP A 138 -5.00 -8.77 10.27
C ASP A 138 -3.47 -8.68 10.10
N ILE A 139 -2.89 -9.66 9.40
CA ILE A 139 -1.46 -9.68 9.05
C ILE A 139 -1.25 -8.88 7.77
N VAL A 140 -0.82 -7.63 7.91
CA VAL A 140 -0.53 -6.68 6.81
C VAL A 140 0.83 -6.02 7.04
N ASP A 141 1.29 -5.18 6.09
CA ASP A 141 2.45 -4.33 6.37
C ASP A 141 2.06 -3.29 7.42
N ASN A 142 2.68 -3.41 8.59
CA ASN A 142 2.39 -2.59 9.76
C ASN A 142 3.36 -1.41 9.91
N THR A 143 4.29 -1.23 8.97
CA THR A 143 5.29 -0.16 9.05
C THR A 143 4.67 1.19 8.72
N VAL A 144 4.50 2.03 9.74
CA VAL A 144 3.92 3.37 9.59
C VAL A 144 4.95 4.32 8.99
N LEU A 145 6.14 4.41 9.60
CA LEU A 145 7.14 5.40 9.25
C LEU A 145 8.53 4.94 9.67
N VAL A 146 9.56 5.39 8.95
CA VAL A 146 10.97 5.04 9.22
C VAL A 146 11.79 6.32 9.22
N PHE A 147 12.45 6.62 10.34
CA PHE A 147 13.34 7.78 10.48
C PHE A 147 14.78 7.33 10.40
N TRP A 148 15.51 7.74 9.35
CA TRP A 148 16.94 7.44 9.24
C TRP A 148 17.77 8.39 10.10
N ASN A 149 18.67 7.84 10.90
CA ASN A 149 19.63 8.58 11.71
C ASN A 149 20.75 9.05 10.77
N GLN A 150 20.69 10.30 10.32
CA GLN A 150 21.74 10.93 9.52
C GLN A 150 22.94 11.36 10.37
#